data_AF-A0A8H5NIL1-F1
#
_entry.id   AF-A0A8H5NIL1-F1
#
_cell.length_a   1.000
_cell.length_b   1.000
_cell.length_c   1.000
_cell.angle_alpha   90.00
_cell.angle_beta   90.00
_cell.angle_gamma   90.00
#
_symmetry.space_group_name_H-M   'P 1'
#
loop_
_entity.id
_entity.type
_entity.pdbx_description
1 polymer ?
#
loop_
_entity_poly.entity_id
_entity_poly.type
_entity_poly.pdbx_seq_one_letter_code
_entity_poly.pdbx_strand_id
1 'polypeptide(L)'
;MARFFEAPRLDVCRLRICLTVHHAIYDGESTAKFHSSLIDALNNPDPAVALMMDKGLIVYLTDHLRDYPHPQEELINFTADISWIVSELWNMFAPSYLKPSTFQKWAGEPCNPHIQAINIRYLSLSSVLIQAIVRRCLEEKTTMTNLLNALCATSFARRAPLTKQQGFVNLTAISLRPWISEKVLFNKTYMSKCASSHAQEIGPDVLAKIRQGGDANVWELAVELRQDMKRRTDTIPITSFRIFSVMSAIGVMYSRRDTQSRGGNYGR
;
A
#
# COMPACT_ATOMS: atom_id res chain seq x y z
N MET A 1 -57.78 23.65 16.27
CA MET A 1 -56.72 24.68 16.14
C MET A 1 -55.84 24.57 17.38
N ALA A 2 -54.75 23.80 17.30
CA ALA A 2 -53.68 23.79 18.30
C ALA A 2 -52.43 23.27 17.59
N ARG A 3 -51.55 24.18 17.20
CA ARG A 3 -50.24 23.86 16.64
C ARG A 3 -49.38 23.38 17.80
N PHE A 4 -49.02 22.11 17.80
CA PHE A 4 -47.88 21.66 18.59
C PHE A 4 -46.64 22.35 18.01
N PHE A 5 -45.94 23.08 18.87
CA PHE A 5 -44.67 23.72 18.54
C PHE A 5 -43.68 22.63 18.11
N GLU A 6 -43.30 22.62 16.84
CA GLU A 6 -42.05 21.99 16.40
C GLU A 6 -40.93 22.64 17.21
N ALA A 7 -40.21 21.84 18.00
CA ALA A 7 -38.95 22.24 18.59
C ALA A 7 -38.01 22.73 17.48
N PRO A 8 -37.14 23.74 17.73
CA PRO A 8 -36.21 24.22 16.72
C PRO A 8 -35.38 23.02 16.25
N ARG A 9 -35.43 22.73 14.94
CA ARG A 9 -34.52 21.78 14.32
C ARG A 9 -33.12 22.30 14.62
N LEU A 10 -32.34 21.56 15.40
CA LEU A 10 -30.92 21.79 15.51
C LEU A 10 -30.39 21.90 14.08
N ASP A 11 -29.87 23.07 13.71
CA ASP A 11 -29.28 23.29 12.40
C ASP A 11 -28.11 22.31 12.23
N VAL A 12 -28.38 21.19 11.56
CA VAL A 12 -27.36 20.17 11.31
C VAL A 12 -26.42 20.69 10.24
N CYS A 13 -25.32 21.30 10.68
CA CYS A 13 -24.21 21.61 9.79
C CYS A 13 -23.60 20.29 9.28
N ARG A 14 -23.71 20.05 7.97
CA ARG A 14 -23.08 18.90 7.31
C ARG A 14 -21.79 19.32 6.63
N LEU A 15 -20.67 18.99 7.26
CA LEU A 15 -19.34 19.23 6.71
C LEU A 15 -18.87 18.00 5.92
N ARG A 16 -18.37 18.21 4.70
CA ARG A 16 -17.65 17.19 3.93
C ARG A 16 -16.21 17.63 3.76
N ILE A 17 -15.28 16.75 4.08
CA ILE A 17 -13.85 17.03 4.05
C ILE A 17 -13.19 16.05 3.09
N CYS A 18 -12.40 16.57 2.15
CA CYS A 18 -11.60 15.78 1.22
C CYS A 18 -10.12 16.03 1.52
N LEU A 19 -9.36 14.97 1.79
CA LEU A 19 -7.91 15.02 1.94
C LEU A 19 -7.26 14.55 0.64
N THR A 20 -6.50 15.44 0.00
CA THR A 20 -5.68 15.11 -1.18
C THR A 20 -4.22 15.27 -0.82
N VAL A 21 -3.46 14.18 -0.89
CA VAL A 21 -2.05 14.13 -0.46
C VAL A 21 -1.22 13.32 -1.44
N HIS A 22 0.06 13.67 -1.56
CA HIS A 22 0.99 12.90 -2.37
C HIS A 22 1.36 11.59 -1.65
N HIS A 23 1.25 10.45 -2.33
CA HIS A 23 1.51 9.12 -1.73
C HIS A 23 2.99 8.91 -1.31
N ALA A 24 3.87 9.86 -1.64
CA ALA A 24 5.28 9.85 -1.22
C ALA A 24 5.46 10.24 0.24
N ILE A 25 4.56 11.05 0.79
CA ILE A 25 4.61 11.55 2.16
C ILE A 25 3.53 10.92 3.05
N TYR A 26 2.60 10.17 2.45
CA TYR A 26 1.41 9.68 3.11
C TYR A 26 1.08 8.24 2.72
N ASP A 27 0.58 7.47 3.67
CA ASP A 27 0.05 6.12 3.45
C ASP A 27 -1.36 5.99 4.04
N GLY A 28 -2.02 4.84 3.82
CA GLY A 28 -3.40 4.63 4.27
C GLY A 28 -3.57 4.73 5.79
N GLU A 29 -2.55 4.37 6.57
CA GLU A 29 -2.60 4.51 8.03
C GLU A 29 -2.49 5.97 8.46
N SER A 30 -1.66 6.77 7.78
CA SER A 30 -1.58 8.22 8.00
C SER A 30 -2.92 8.90 7.70
N THR A 31 -3.61 8.49 6.63
CA THR A 31 -4.98 8.96 6.31
C THR A 31 -5.97 8.65 7.41
N ALA A 32 -5.96 7.43 7.93
CA ALA A 32 -6.82 7.08 9.06
C ALA A 32 -6.50 7.93 10.30
N LYS A 33 -5.22 8.14 10.62
CA LYS A 33 -4.79 8.96 11.76
C LYS A 33 -5.22 10.42 11.61
N PHE A 34 -5.04 11.02 10.45
CA PHE A 34 -5.51 12.39 10.22
C PHE A 34 -7.01 12.53 10.41
N HIS A 35 -7.81 11.62 9.85
CA HIS A 35 -9.26 11.70 10.04
C HIS A 35 -9.66 11.52 11.51
N SER A 36 -9.01 10.61 12.24
CA SER A 36 -9.24 10.46 13.69
C SER A 36 -8.85 11.72 14.46
N SER A 37 -7.66 12.29 14.20
CA SER A 37 -7.19 13.53 14.85
C SER A 37 -8.05 14.74 14.49
N LEU A 38 -8.55 14.79 13.25
CA LEU A 38 -9.45 15.86 12.80
C LEU A 38 -10.80 15.77 13.51
N ILE A 39 -11.38 14.57 13.62
CA ILE A 39 -12.63 14.37 14.37
C ILE A 39 -12.43 14.74 15.84
N ASP A 40 -11.31 14.35 16.44
CA ASP A 40 -11.00 14.69 17.82
C ASP A 40 -10.87 16.22 18.01
N ALA A 41 -10.12 16.90 17.16
CA ALA A 41 -9.97 18.35 17.19
C ALA A 41 -11.29 19.11 16.95
N LEU A 42 -12.19 18.57 16.11
CA LEU A 42 -13.51 19.16 15.87
C LEU A 42 -14.44 18.99 17.07
N ASN A 43 -14.33 17.88 17.80
CA ASN A 43 -15.13 17.63 19.01
C ASN A 43 -14.57 18.33 20.25
N ASN A 44 -13.24 18.52 20.29
CA ASN A 44 -12.49 19.08 21.40
C ASN A 44 -11.67 20.29 20.91
N PRO A 45 -12.33 21.42 20.56
CA PRO A 45 -11.62 22.58 20.02
C PRO A 45 -10.67 23.15 21.08
N ASP A 46 -9.39 23.25 20.74
CA ASP A 46 -8.39 23.90 21.58
C ASP A 46 -8.68 25.42 21.65
N PRO A 47 -8.94 25.99 22.85
CA PRO A 47 -9.17 27.42 23.00
C PRO A 47 -8.03 28.28 22.44
N ALA A 48 -6.79 27.79 22.48
CA ALA A 48 -5.62 28.49 21.93
C ALA A 48 -5.69 28.61 20.40
N VAL A 49 -6.24 27.60 19.71
CA VAL A 49 -6.43 27.62 18.25
C VAL A 49 -7.56 28.59 17.87
N ALA A 50 -8.62 28.65 18.67
CA ALA A 50 -9.71 29.62 18.47
C ALA A 50 -9.19 31.07 18.58
N LEU A 51 -8.28 31.34 19.52
CA LEU A 51 -7.59 32.63 19.68
C LEU A 51 -6.65 32.96 18.52
N MET A 52 -6.14 31.97 17.78
CA MET A 52 -5.28 32.17 16.61
C MET A 52 -6.05 32.47 15.32
N MET A 53 -7.32 32.05 15.20
CA MET A 53 -8.12 32.29 13.99
C MET A 53 -8.35 33.78 13.70
N ASP A 54 -8.37 34.62 14.73
CA ASP A 54 -8.55 36.07 14.60
C ASP A 54 -7.33 36.79 13.98
N LYS A 55 -6.18 36.10 13.86
CA LYS A 55 -4.92 36.64 13.35
C LYS A 55 -4.56 36.17 11.93
N GLY A 56 -5.47 35.44 11.27
CA GLY A 56 -5.20 34.75 10.01
C GLY A 56 -4.42 33.46 10.25
N LEU A 57 -4.81 32.39 9.55
CA LEU A 57 -4.17 31.08 9.67
C LEU A 57 -2.82 31.08 8.95
N ILE A 58 -1.79 31.65 9.59
CA ILE A 58 -0.41 31.56 9.12
C ILE A 58 0.16 30.27 9.67
N VAL A 59 0.27 29.25 8.81
CA VAL A 59 1.02 28.03 9.12
C VAL A 59 2.50 28.37 8.96
N TYR A 60 3.20 28.56 10.08
CA TYR A 60 4.64 28.67 10.08
C TYR A 60 5.22 27.28 9.81
N LEU A 61 5.72 27.09 8.58
CA LEU A 61 6.56 25.94 8.29
C LEU A 61 7.84 26.12 9.11
N THR A 62 8.19 25.11 9.89
CA THR A 62 9.45 25.07 10.60
C THR A 62 10.60 24.92 9.61
N ASP A 63 11.68 25.69 9.84
CA ASP A 63 12.92 25.60 9.07
C ASP A 63 13.82 24.45 9.55
N HIS A 64 13.44 23.75 10.63
CA HIS A 64 14.26 22.71 11.22
C HIS A 64 13.94 21.34 10.62
N LEU A 65 14.93 20.75 9.95
CA LEU A 65 14.84 19.41 9.34
C LEU A 65 14.37 18.31 10.32
N ARG A 66 14.64 18.48 11.62
CA ARG A 66 14.25 17.54 12.69
C ARG A 66 12.74 17.44 12.91
N ASP A 67 11.99 18.43 12.44
CA ASP A 67 10.54 18.46 12.58
C ASP A 67 9.84 17.78 11.39
N TYR A 68 10.59 17.47 10.31
CA TYR A 68 10.09 16.75 9.15
C TYR A 68 10.21 15.23 9.30
N PRO A 69 9.40 14.47 8.53
CA PRO A 69 9.49 13.02 8.50
C PRO A 69 10.88 12.53 8.20
N HIS A 70 11.47 11.85 9.19
CA HIS A 70 12.63 11.03 8.94
C HIS A 70 12.28 10.04 7.84
N PRO A 71 13.20 9.87 6.87
CA PRO A 71 12.98 8.93 5.81
C PRO A 71 12.90 7.50 6.39
N GLN A 72 12.17 6.63 5.68
CA GLN A 72 11.82 5.30 6.18
C GLN A 72 13.06 4.46 6.57
N GLU A 73 14.17 4.65 5.86
CA GLU A 73 15.47 4.03 6.09
C GLU A 73 16.17 4.47 7.37
N GLU A 74 15.85 5.64 7.91
CA GLU A 74 16.35 6.09 9.23
C GLU A 74 15.47 5.56 10.36
N LEU A 75 14.19 5.31 10.08
CA LEU A 75 13.22 4.82 11.07
C LEU A 75 13.38 3.32 11.37
N ILE A 76 13.80 2.55 10.37
CA ILE A 76 13.86 1.09 10.44
C ILE A 76 15.31 0.66 10.21
N ASN A 77 15.83 -0.17 11.11
CA ASN A 77 17.16 -0.75 11.00
C ASN A 77 17.17 -1.84 9.93
N PHE A 78 17.08 -1.45 8.67
CA PHE A 78 17.22 -2.39 7.56
C PHE A 78 18.66 -2.92 7.54
N THR A 79 18.81 -4.22 7.73
CA THR A 79 20.04 -4.91 7.39
C THR A 79 19.94 -5.38 5.94
N ALA A 80 21.09 -5.44 5.27
CA ALA A 80 21.17 -5.92 3.90
C ALA A 80 21.98 -7.20 3.91
N ASP A 81 21.32 -8.34 3.72
CA ASP A 81 22.05 -9.57 3.45
C ASP A 81 22.70 -9.46 2.07
N ILE A 82 24.00 -9.76 2.00
CA ILE A 82 24.77 -9.80 0.75
C ILE A 82 24.12 -10.79 -0.23
N SER A 83 23.57 -11.90 0.26
CA SER A 83 22.86 -12.88 -0.57
C SER A 83 21.64 -12.26 -1.27
N TRP A 84 20.90 -11.42 -0.55
CA TRP A 84 19.75 -10.70 -1.08
C TRP A 84 20.18 -9.63 -2.09
N ILE A 85 21.25 -8.87 -1.81
CA ILE A 85 21.81 -7.89 -2.76
C ILE A 85 22.21 -8.57 -4.06
N VAL A 86 22.92 -9.70 -3.98
CA VAL A 86 23.33 -10.46 -5.17
C VAL A 86 22.12 -10.99 -5.93
N SER A 87 21.11 -11.49 -5.24
CA SER A 87 19.86 -11.96 -5.86
C SER A 87 19.12 -10.82 -6.58
N GLU A 88 19.03 -9.64 -5.97
CA GLU A 88 18.37 -8.48 -6.56
C GLU A 88 19.13 -7.97 -7.80
N LEU A 89 20.45 -7.90 -7.72
CA LEU A 89 21.31 -7.57 -8.86
C LEU A 89 21.17 -8.61 -9.98
N TRP A 90 21.09 -9.90 -9.64
CA TRP A 90 20.83 -10.96 -10.62
C TRP A 90 19.46 -10.78 -11.27
N ASN A 91 18.41 -10.52 -10.50
CA ASN A 91 17.08 -10.28 -11.03
C ASN A 91 17.00 -9.03 -11.92
N MET A 92 17.83 -8.02 -11.65
CA MET A 92 17.88 -6.79 -12.44
C MET A 92 18.69 -6.95 -13.72
N PHE A 93 19.87 -7.56 -13.66
CA PHE A 93 20.86 -7.56 -14.74
C PHE A 93 21.01 -8.87 -15.49
N ALA A 94 20.54 -10.00 -14.94
CA ALA A 94 20.68 -11.28 -15.63
C ALA A 94 19.87 -11.27 -16.94
N PRO A 95 20.43 -11.83 -18.03
CA PRO A 95 19.70 -12.06 -19.27
C PRO A 95 18.43 -12.88 -19.02
N SER A 96 17.36 -12.57 -19.78
CA SER A 96 16.04 -13.21 -19.61
C SER A 96 16.07 -14.73 -19.74
N TYR A 97 16.97 -15.28 -20.56
CA TYR A 97 17.12 -16.73 -20.73
C TYR A 97 17.79 -17.45 -19.56
N LEU A 98 18.43 -16.73 -18.63
CA LEU A 98 18.97 -17.29 -17.38
C LEU A 98 18.01 -17.17 -16.21
N LYS A 99 16.89 -16.46 -16.38
CA LYS A 99 15.86 -16.35 -15.35
C LYS A 99 14.93 -17.56 -15.44
N PRO A 100 14.47 -18.11 -14.30
CA PRO A 100 13.44 -19.15 -14.31
C PRO A 100 12.26 -18.71 -15.18
N SER A 101 11.74 -19.63 -15.99
CA SER A 101 10.54 -19.38 -16.78
C SER A 101 9.40 -19.01 -15.83
N THR A 102 8.91 -17.78 -15.93
CA THR A 102 7.73 -17.31 -15.22
C THR A 102 6.55 -17.35 -16.16
N PHE A 103 5.35 -17.61 -15.63
CA PHE A 103 4.13 -17.56 -16.43
C PHE A 103 3.89 -16.14 -16.96
N GLN A 104 3.06 -16.01 -17.99
CA GLN A 104 2.72 -14.70 -18.56
C GLN A 104 1.83 -13.93 -17.56
N LYS A 105 2.29 -12.79 -17.06
CA LYS A 105 1.50 -11.96 -16.15
C LYS A 105 0.36 -11.29 -16.91
N TRP A 106 -0.88 -11.56 -16.50
CA TRP A 106 -2.05 -10.89 -17.03
C TRP A 106 -2.17 -9.50 -16.41
N ALA A 107 -2.25 -8.48 -17.25
CA ALA A 107 -2.35 -7.07 -16.86
C ALA A 107 -3.69 -6.42 -17.25
N GLY A 108 -4.65 -7.20 -17.76
CA GLY A 108 -5.90 -6.69 -18.31
C GLY A 108 -5.73 -6.10 -19.71
N GLU A 109 -6.77 -5.38 -20.15
CA GLU A 109 -6.74 -4.60 -21.38
C GLU A 109 -5.80 -3.39 -21.23
N PRO A 110 -5.19 -2.90 -22.33
CA PRO A 110 -4.41 -1.67 -22.31
C PRO A 110 -5.18 -0.50 -21.70
N CYS A 111 -4.52 0.26 -20.82
CA CYS A 111 -5.13 1.42 -20.20
C CYS A 111 -5.48 2.46 -21.27
N ASN A 112 -6.78 2.76 -21.41
CA ASN A 112 -7.24 3.85 -22.25
C ASN A 112 -7.43 5.11 -21.38
N PRO A 113 -6.59 6.15 -21.55
CA PRO A 113 -6.64 7.36 -20.73
C PRO A 113 -7.94 8.17 -20.90
N HIS A 114 -8.76 7.85 -21.91
CA HIS A 114 -10.05 8.48 -22.15
C HIS A 114 -11.22 7.79 -21.42
N ILE A 115 -11.01 6.61 -20.82
CA ILE A 115 -12.03 5.95 -20.00
C ILE A 115 -12.07 6.63 -18.63
N GLN A 116 -13.08 7.48 -18.45
CA GLN A 116 -13.34 8.19 -17.19
C GLN A 116 -14.28 7.43 -16.24
N ALA A 117 -14.86 6.31 -16.70
CA ALA A 117 -15.88 5.58 -15.95
C ALA A 117 -15.26 4.54 -15.02
N ILE A 118 -14.92 4.93 -13.79
CA ILE A 118 -14.59 4.00 -12.72
C ILE A 118 -15.87 3.66 -11.97
N ASN A 119 -16.28 2.40 -12.02
CA ASN A 119 -17.43 1.93 -11.25
C ASN A 119 -16.99 1.47 -9.86
N ILE A 120 -17.08 2.37 -8.88
CA ILE A 120 -16.82 2.05 -7.48
C ILE A 120 -18.08 1.40 -6.89
N ARG A 121 -17.91 0.19 -6.35
CA ARG A 121 -18.95 -0.55 -5.62
C ARG A 121 -18.49 -0.79 -4.19
N TYR A 122 -19.37 -0.54 -3.24
CA TYR A 122 -19.13 -0.81 -1.83
C TYR A 122 -19.77 -2.14 -1.46
N LEU A 123 -18.98 -3.03 -0.87
CA LEU A 123 -19.48 -4.24 -0.23
C LEU A 123 -19.58 -3.97 1.27
N SER A 124 -20.81 -3.88 1.79
CA SER A 124 -21.05 -3.77 3.23
C SER A 124 -21.34 -5.15 3.80
N LEU A 125 -20.59 -5.52 4.85
CA LEU A 125 -20.75 -6.78 5.55
C LEU A 125 -21.24 -6.48 6.97
N SER A 126 -22.20 -7.27 7.46
CA SER A 126 -22.71 -7.10 8.82
C SER A 126 -21.64 -7.48 9.85
N SER A 127 -21.73 -6.92 11.06
CA SER A 127 -20.82 -7.25 12.16
C SER A 127 -20.85 -8.74 12.49
N VAL A 128 -22.04 -9.37 12.48
CA VAL A 128 -22.23 -10.80 12.73
C VAL A 128 -21.48 -11.63 11.69
N LEU A 129 -21.58 -11.27 10.42
CA LEU A 129 -20.88 -11.96 9.34
C LEU A 129 -19.36 -11.78 9.45
N ILE A 130 -18.89 -10.57 9.74
CA ILE A 130 -17.45 -10.31 9.95
C ILE A 130 -16.90 -11.15 11.10
N GLN A 131 -17.60 -11.24 12.23
CA GLN A 131 -17.18 -12.07 13.36
C GLN A 131 -17.09 -13.55 12.98
N ALA A 132 -18.07 -14.06 12.24
CA ALA A 132 -18.04 -15.44 11.75
C ALA A 132 -16.86 -15.69 10.81
N ILE A 133 -16.57 -14.76 9.88
CA ILE A 133 -15.44 -14.87 8.96
C ILE A 133 -14.11 -14.81 9.73
N VAL A 134 -13.96 -13.89 10.68
CA VAL A 134 -12.74 -13.78 11.49
C VAL A 134 -12.50 -15.07 12.27
N ARG A 135 -13.54 -15.62 12.89
CA ARG A 135 -13.45 -16.92 13.59
C ARG A 135 -13.02 -18.03 12.64
N ARG A 136 -13.60 -18.09 11.44
CA ARG A 136 -13.24 -19.10 10.44
C ARG A 136 -11.81 -18.95 9.95
N CYS A 137 -11.34 -17.72 9.72
CA CYS A 137 -9.95 -17.44 9.38
C CYS A 137 -8.98 -17.95 10.46
N LEU A 138 -9.33 -17.82 11.74
CA LEU A 138 -8.52 -18.34 12.84
C LEU A 138 -8.48 -19.89 12.83
N GLU A 139 -9.62 -20.54 12.62
CA GLU A 139 -9.72 -22.01 12.52
C GLU A 139 -8.87 -22.55 11.36
N GLU A 140 -8.94 -21.89 10.20
CA GLU A 140 -8.17 -22.24 8.98
C GLU A 140 -6.72 -21.73 9.01
N LYS A 141 -6.28 -21.05 10.09
CA LYS A 141 -4.92 -20.47 10.22
C LYS A 141 -4.55 -19.47 9.12
N THR A 142 -5.52 -18.69 8.64
CA THR A 142 -5.34 -17.60 7.68
C THR A 142 -5.73 -16.23 8.27
N THR A 143 -5.74 -15.18 7.47
CA THR A 143 -6.20 -13.84 7.86
C THR A 143 -7.25 -13.33 6.88
N MET A 144 -8.07 -12.37 7.34
CA MET A 144 -9.07 -11.71 6.49
C MET A 144 -8.45 -11.15 5.19
N THR A 145 -7.27 -10.53 5.27
CA THR A 145 -6.56 -10.00 4.09
C THR A 145 -6.25 -11.09 3.07
N ASN A 146 -5.71 -12.23 3.50
CA ASN A 146 -5.36 -13.32 2.58
C ASN A 146 -6.60 -14.05 2.04
N LEU A 147 -7.67 -14.14 2.83
CA LEU A 147 -8.97 -14.62 2.35
C LEU A 147 -9.55 -13.69 1.27
N LEU A 148 -9.53 -12.37 1.48
CA LEU A 148 -9.97 -11.39 0.48
C LEU A 148 -9.13 -11.49 -0.79
N ASN A 149 -7.82 -11.65 -0.67
CA ASN A 149 -6.93 -11.87 -1.81
C ASN A 149 -7.30 -13.14 -2.58
N ALA A 150 -7.55 -14.26 -1.89
CA ALA A 150 -7.97 -15.52 -2.50
C ALA A 150 -9.35 -15.42 -3.17
N LEU A 151 -10.31 -14.72 -2.54
CA LEU A 151 -11.62 -14.46 -3.11
C LEU A 151 -11.53 -13.59 -4.36
N CYS A 152 -10.73 -12.52 -4.33
CA CYS A 152 -10.43 -11.68 -5.49
C CYS A 152 -9.80 -12.51 -6.61
N ALA A 153 -8.75 -13.28 -6.32
CA ALA A 153 -8.08 -14.15 -7.29
C ALA A 153 -9.05 -15.16 -7.91
N THR A 154 -9.89 -15.81 -7.10
CA THR A 154 -10.92 -16.75 -7.57
C THR A 154 -11.94 -16.06 -8.46
N SER A 155 -12.39 -14.87 -8.04
CA SER A 155 -13.37 -14.08 -8.78
C SER A 155 -12.82 -13.59 -10.12
N PHE A 156 -11.54 -13.20 -10.18
CA PHE A 156 -10.85 -12.87 -11.42
C PHE A 156 -10.61 -14.11 -12.27
N ALA A 157 -10.16 -15.22 -11.69
CA ALA A 157 -9.94 -16.47 -12.42
C ALA A 157 -11.20 -16.94 -13.14
N ARG A 158 -12.40 -16.73 -12.57
CA ARG A 158 -13.67 -17.12 -13.19
C ARG A 158 -14.17 -16.16 -14.29
N ARG A 159 -13.72 -14.89 -14.29
CA ARG A 159 -14.30 -13.83 -15.14
C ARG A 159 -13.33 -13.25 -16.16
N ALA A 160 -12.03 -13.30 -15.88
CA ALA A 160 -11.00 -12.77 -16.76
C ALA A 160 -10.76 -13.73 -17.95
N PRO A 161 -10.54 -13.20 -19.17
CA PRO A 161 -10.25 -13.99 -20.36
C PRO A 161 -8.80 -14.49 -20.36
N LEU A 162 -8.45 -15.35 -19.39
CA LEU A 162 -7.09 -15.87 -19.23
C LEU A 162 -6.78 -17.00 -20.20
N THR A 163 -5.59 -16.95 -20.81
CA THR A 163 -5.00 -18.10 -21.52
C THR A 163 -4.42 -19.12 -20.54
N LYS A 164 -4.11 -20.34 -21.02
CA LYS A 164 -3.52 -21.41 -20.20
C LYS A 164 -2.12 -21.08 -19.63
N GLN A 165 -1.46 -20.07 -20.16
CA GLN A 165 -0.11 -19.65 -19.76
C GLN A 165 -0.13 -18.41 -18.87
N GLN A 166 -1.31 -17.84 -18.62
CA GLN A 166 -1.46 -16.58 -17.92
C GLN A 166 -1.76 -16.77 -16.43
N GLY A 167 -1.18 -15.90 -15.61
CA GLY A 167 -1.43 -15.84 -14.17
C GLY A 167 -1.53 -14.39 -13.68
N PHE A 168 -1.75 -14.23 -12.38
CA PHE A 168 -1.88 -12.91 -11.74
C PHE A 168 -0.72 -12.62 -10.80
N VAL A 169 -0.50 -11.33 -10.54
CA VAL A 169 0.31 -10.88 -9.42
C VAL A 169 -0.59 -10.09 -8.49
N ASN A 170 -0.71 -10.56 -7.26
CA ASN A 170 -1.43 -9.87 -6.20
C ASN A 170 -0.45 -9.00 -5.41
N LEU A 171 -0.67 -7.70 -5.37
CA LEU A 171 0.17 -6.76 -4.61
C LEU A 171 -0.53 -6.39 -3.31
N THR A 172 0.04 -6.80 -2.18
CA THR A 172 -0.49 -6.48 -0.86
C THR A 172 0.43 -5.49 -0.15
N ALA A 173 -0.13 -4.38 0.33
CA ALA A 173 0.60 -3.40 1.14
C ALA A 173 0.85 -3.93 2.55
N ILE A 174 2.02 -3.62 3.11
CA ILE A 174 2.46 -4.02 4.44
C ILE A 174 2.88 -2.75 5.20
N SER A 175 2.24 -2.47 6.33
CA SER A 175 2.67 -1.38 7.22
C SER A 175 4.02 -1.74 7.80
N LEU A 176 4.99 -0.83 7.68
CA LEU A 176 6.34 -1.03 8.20
C LEU A 176 6.52 -0.50 9.63
N ARG A 177 5.49 0.14 10.18
CA ARG A 177 5.51 0.71 11.53
C ARG A 177 5.87 -0.30 12.65
N PRO A 178 5.52 -1.60 12.57
CA PRO A 178 5.95 -2.58 13.57
C PRO A 178 7.47 -2.75 13.70
N TRP A 179 8.26 -2.32 12.71
CA TRP A 179 9.71 -2.42 12.70
C TRP A 179 10.43 -1.10 12.93
N ILE A 180 9.71 -0.02 13.24
CA ILE A 180 10.33 1.25 13.63
C ILE A 180 11.06 1.04 14.96
N SER A 181 12.33 1.46 15.00
CA SER A 181 13.17 1.35 16.19
C SER A 181 12.59 2.16 17.34
N GLU A 182 12.47 1.55 18.52
CA GLU A 182 12.04 2.23 19.76
C GLU A 182 12.98 3.38 20.17
N LYS A 183 14.21 3.39 19.65
CA LYS A 183 15.20 4.44 19.90
C LYS A 183 14.87 5.74 19.16
N VAL A 184 14.07 5.66 18.11
CA VAL A 184 13.54 6.85 17.45
C VAL A 184 12.35 7.30 18.29
N LEU A 185 12.32 8.57 18.69
CA LEU A 185 11.14 9.22 19.28
C LEU A 185 10.03 9.35 18.21
N PHE A 186 9.58 8.22 17.69
CA PHE A 186 8.51 8.17 16.71
C PHE A 186 7.20 8.27 17.48
N ASN A 187 6.61 9.46 17.45
CA ASN A 187 5.27 9.61 17.99
C ASN A 187 4.32 8.70 17.21
N LYS A 188 3.49 7.89 17.88
CA LYS A 188 2.55 7.00 17.17
C LYS A 188 1.51 7.78 16.34
N THR A 189 1.36 9.09 16.59
CA THR A 189 0.53 10.02 15.80
C THR A 189 1.24 10.56 14.55
N TYR A 190 2.49 10.17 14.32
CA TYR A 190 3.27 10.64 13.18
C TYR A 190 2.67 10.19 11.85
N MET A 191 2.46 11.16 10.96
CA MET A 191 1.94 10.95 9.62
C MET A 191 3.11 10.91 8.64
N SER A 192 3.36 9.76 8.05
CA SER A 192 4.42 9.57 7.07
C SER A 192 4.15 8.33 6.23
N LYS A 193 4.74 8.26 5.03
CA LYS A 193 4.76 7.02 4.26
C LYS A 193 5.65 6.01 4.97
N CYS A 194 5.04 4.97 5.56
CA CYS A 194 5.75 3.88 6.24
C CYS A 194 5.14 2.53 5.81
N ALA A 195 5.28 2.21 4.53
CA ALA A 195 4.72 1.01 3.94
C ALA A 195 5.66 0.41 2.90
N SER A 196 5.63 -0.92 2.84
CA SER A 196 6.19 -1.75 1.77
C SER A 196 5.05 -2.49 1.07
N SER A 197 5.38 -3.28 0.06
CA SER A 197 4.45 -4.16 -0.61
C SER A 197 5.07 -5.52 -0.84
N HIS A 198 4.22 -6.54 -0.94
CA HIS A 198 4.61 -7.88 -1.33
C HIS A 198 3.81 -8.34 -2.55
N ALA A 199 4.53 -8.82 -3.56
CA ALA A 199 3.96 -9.32 -4.79
C ALA A 199 3.87 -10.84 -4.71
N GLN A 200 2.64 -11.36 -4.68
CA GLN A 200 2.35 -12.78 -4.62
C GLN A 200 1.93 -13.25 -6.00
N GLU A 201 2.71 -14.14 -6.59
CA GLU A 201 2.45 -14.66 -7.93
C GLU A 201 1.48 -15.84 -7.86
N ILE A 202 0.37 -15.76 -8.60
CA ILE A 202 -0.65 -16.81 -8.69
C ILE A 202 -0.65 -17.36 -10.12
N GLY A 203 0.02 -18.50 -10.30
CA GLY A 203 0.24 -19.11 -11.60
C GLY A 203 -0.98 -19.81 -12.20
N PRO A 204 -0.91 -20.17 -13.50
CA PRO A 204 -2.03 -20.75 -14.24
C PRO A 204 -2.58 -22.05 -13.63
N ASP A 205 -1.74 -22.88 -13.03
CA ASP A 205 -2.17 -24.14 -12.40
C ASP A 205 -3.06 -23.91 -11.18
N VAL A 206 -2.69 -22.93 -10.33
CA VAL A 206 -3.48 -22.51 -9.19
C VAL A 206 -4.80 -21.91 -9.66
N LEU A 207 -4.76 -21.08 -10.70
CA LEU A 207 -5.96 -20.47 -11.29
C LEU A 207 -6.91 -21.52 -11.89
N ALA A 208 -6.37 -22.55 -12.54
CA ALA A 208 -7.16 -23.65 -13.06
C ALA A 208 -7.88 -24.42 -11.94
N LYS A 209 -7.17 -24.70 -10.82
CA LYS A 209 -7.74 -25.35 -9.63
C LYS A 209 -8.87 -24.54 -8.99
N ILE A 210 -8.69 -23.24 -8.78
CA ILE A 210 -9.74 -22.40 -8.14
C ILE A 210 -10.90 -22.08 -9.09
N ARG A 211 -10.69 -22.14 -10.42
CA ARG A 211 -11.75 -21.97 -11.41
C ARG A 211 -12.74 -23.13 -11.37
N GLN A 212 -12.25 -24.36 -11.19
CA GLN A 212 -13.05 -25.58 -11.16
C GLN A 212 -13.50 -25.97 -9.74
N GLY A 213 -12.86 -25.42 -8.71
CA GLY A 213 -13.09 -25.75 -7.31
C GLY A 213 -14.24 -25.01 -6.62
N GLY A 214 -14.74 -25.65 -5.55
CA GLY A 214 -15.61 -25.03 -4.55
C GLY A 214 -14.81 -24.32 -3.45
N ASP A 215 -15.49 -23.97 -2.35
CA ASP A 215 -14.96 -23.13 -1.27
C ASP A 215 -13.65 -23.67 -0.65
N ALA A 216 -13.44 -24.98 -0.65
CA ALA A 216 -12.23 -25.61 -0.12
C ALA A 216 -10.95 -25.08 -0.80
N ASN A 217 -10.96 -24.90 -2.12
CA ASN A 217 -9.80 -24.40 -2.87
C ASN A 217 -9.52 -22.92 -2.59
N VAL A 218 -10.55 -22.16 -2.22
CA VAL A 218 -10.40 -20.74 -1.82
C VAL A 218 -9.68 -20.66 -0.47
N TRP A 219 -10.07 -21.50 0.48
CA TRP A 219 -9.42 -21.57 1.79
C TRP A 219 -7.98 -22.07 1.69
N GLU A 220 -7.72 -23.11 0.89
CA GLU A 220 -6.36 -23.61 0.62
C GLU A 220 -5.46 -22.48 0.08
N LEU A 221 -5.93 -21.73 -0.93
CA LEU A 221 -5.20 -20.58 -1.47
C LEU A 221 -5.01 -19.49 -0.42
N ALA A 222 -6.01 -19.19 0.40
CA ALA A 222 -5.90 -18.20 1.47
C ALA A 222 -4.82 -18.59 2.50
N VAL A 223 -4.66 -19.88 2.80
CA VAL A 223 -3.61 -20.39 3.69
C VAL A 223 -2.24 -20.29 3.04
N GLU A 224 -2.11 -20.67 1.76
CA GLU A 224 -0.87 -20.54 1.01
C GLU A 224 -0.38 -19.08 0.96
N LEU A 225 -1.27 -18.15 0.60
CA LEU A 225 -0.99 -16.72 0.58
C LEU A 225 -0.59 -16.21 1.97
N ARG A 226 -1.18 -16.74 3.04
CA ARG A 226 -0.81 -16.37 4.42
C ARG A 226 0.61 -16.83 4.78
N GLN A 227 0.98 -18.04 4.40
CA GLN A 227 2.31 -18.59 4.66
C GLN A 227 3.39 -17.82 3.90
N ASP A 228 3.12 -17.49 2.64
CA ASP A 228 3.99 -16.63 1.84
C ASP A 228 4.13 -15.22 2.43
N MET A 229 3.02 -14.60 2.81
CA MET A 229 3.03 -13.30 3.51
C MET A 229 3.81 -13.38 4.82
N LYS A 230 3.68 -14.48 5.57
CA LYS A 230 4.44 -14.70 6.82
C LYS A 230 5.93 -14.73 6.56
N ARG A 231 6.38 -15.52 5.58
CA ARG A 231 7.79 -15.58 5.17
C ARG A 231 8.30 -14.20 4.80
N ARG A 232 7.52 -13.40 4.08
CA ARG A 232 7.89 -12.02 3.77
C ARG A 232 8.00 -11.16 5.03
N THR A 233 6.98 -11.12 5.88
CA THR A 233 7.00 -10.27 7.08
C THR A 233 8.13 -10.64 8.05
N ASP A 234 8.45 -11.93 8.16
CA ASP A 234 9.54 -12.41 9.01
C ASP A 234 10.93 -11.99 8.47
N THR A 235 11.03 -11.66 7.18
CA THR A 235 12.29 -11.28 6.51
C THR A 235 12.41 -9.80 6.15
N ILE A 236 11.34 -9.00 6.31
CA ILE A 236 11.31 -7.57 5.95
C ILE A 236 12.49 -6.77 6.50
N PRO A 237 12.85 -6.86 7.79
CA PRO A 237 13.97 -6.07 8.34
C PRO A 237 15.33 -6.41 7.74
N ILE A 238 15.45 -7.61 7.17
CA ILE A 238 16.71 -8.21 6.69
C ILE A 238 16.86 -8.07 5.17
N THR A 239 15.74 -7.94 4.45
CA THR A 239 15.68 -8.08 2.98
C THR A 239 14.97 -6.92 2.28
N SER A 240 14.74 -5.80 2.97
CA SER A 240 14.06 -4.62 2.38
C SER A 240 14.99 -3.45 2.12
N PHE A 241 16.30 -3.62 2.28
CA PHE A 241 17.28 -2.56 2.04
C PHE A 241 17.45 -2.28 0.54
N ARG A 242 17.12 -1.07 0.08
CA ARG A 242 17.53 -0.45 -1.20
C ARG A 242 17.01 -1.06 -2.53
N ILE A 243 15.72 -0.88 -2.80
CA ILE A 243 15.29 -0.63 -4.20
C ILE A 243 15.52 0.85 -4.56
N PHE A 244 15.13 1.80 -3.72
CA PHE A 244 15.24 3.23 -4.04
C PHE A 244 16.68 3.76 -4.12
N SER A 245 17.58 3.32 -3.22
CA SER A 245 18.96 3.83 -3.21
C SER A 245 19.81 3.24 -4.35
N VAL A 246 19.61 1.97 -4.70
CA VAL A 246 20.25 1.33 -5.87
C VAL A 246 19.72 1.96 -7.16
N MET A 247 18.41 2.21 -7.29
CA MET A 247 17.85 2.91 -8.46
C MET A 247 18.35 4.35 -8.59
N SER A 248 18.56 5.08 -7.48
CA SER A 248 19.16 6.42 -7.52
C SER A 248 20.61 6.40 -8.00
N ALA A 249 21.41 5.42 -7.56
CA ALA A 249 22.80 5.26 -7.99
C ALA A 249 22.90 4.84 -9.47
N ILE A 250 21.97 4.01 -9.95
CA ILE A 250 21.86 3.62 -11.36
C ILE A 250 21.42 4.81 -12.22
N GLY A 251 20.43 5.61 -11.76
CA GLY A 251 20.02 6.84 -12.45
C GLY A 251 21.16 7.85 -12.59
N VAL A 252 21.99 7.99 -11.56
CA VAL A 252 23.21 8.84 -11.60
C VAL A 252 24.28 8.27 -12.53
N MET A 253 24.44 6.94 -12.61
CA MET A 253 25.35 6.30 -13.57
C MET A 253 24.92 6.53 -15.04
N TYR A 254 23.62 6.42 -15.34
CA TYR A 254 23.11 6.67 -16.70
C TYR A 254 23.23 8.15 -17.09
N SER A 255 22.95 9.07 -16.16
CA SER A 255 23.08 10.52 -16.41
C SER A 255 24.54 10.98 -16.61
N ARG A 256 25.52 10.26 -16.04
CA ARG A 256 26.96 10.48 -16.31
C ARG A 256 27.43 9.93 -17.67
N ARG A 257 26.79 8.89 -18.21
CA ARG A 257 27.10 8.39 -19.56
C ARG A 257 26.66 9.37 -20.65
N ASP A 258 25.49 9.98 -20.48
CA ASP A 258 24.94 10.92 -21.47
C ASP A 258 25.70 12.25 -21.55
N THR A 259 26.39 12.64 -20.48
CA THR A 259 27.24 13.84 -20.48
C THR A 259 28.65 13.57 -21.04
N GLN A 260 29.14 12.33 -20.98
CA GLN A 260 30.46 11.97 -21.51
C GLN A 260 30.44 11.68 -23.02
N SER A 261 29.29 11.33 -23.60
CA SER A 261 29.12 11.07 -25.05
C SER A 261 28.82 12.31 -25.91
N ARG A 262 28.71 13.52 -25.32
CA ARG A 262 28.40 14.78 -26.04
C ARG A 262 29.58 15.74 -26.22
N GLY A 263 30.78 15.37 -25.78
CA GLY A 263 32.00 16.17 -25.97
C GLY A 263 32.86 15.65 -27.11
N GLY A 264 32.48 15.87 -28.37
CA GLY A 264 33.34 15.51 -29.50
C GLY A 264 32.79 15.94 -30.86
N ASN A 265 33.49 16.89 -31.48
CA ASN A 265 33.43 17.32 -32.88
C ASN A 265 32.29 18.25 -33.32
N TYR A 266 32.56 19.55 -33.21
CA TYR A 266 32.25 20.49 -34.29
C TYR A 266 33.53 21.22 -34.70
N GLY A 267 34.16 20.72 -35.76
CA GLY A 267 35.20 21.41 -36.51
C GLY A 267 34.84 21.35 -37.98
N ARG A 268 34.35 22.47 -38.51
CA ARG A 268 34.59 23.05 -39.84
C ARG A 268 33.78 24.32 -39.99
#